data_AF-A0A933AUT7-F1
#
_entry.id   AF-A0A933AUT7-F1
#
_cell.length_a   1.000
_cell.length_b   1.000
_cell.length_c   1.000
_cell.angle_alpha   90.00
_cell.angle_beta   90.00
_cell.angle_gamma   90.00
#
_symmetry.space_group_name_H-M   'P 1'
#
loop_
_entity.id
_entity.type
_entity.pdbx_description
1 polymer ?
#
loop_
_entity_poly.entity_id
_entity_poly.type
_entity_poly.pdbx_seq_one_letter_code
_entity_poly.pdbx_strand_id
1 'polypeptide(L)'
;MEFALVLPVVLLLLLGVIDFGRAVSAYVSLAQSAREGARAGIYPTATDADIRSSVRTQSIALGVLPDDRISISPVYPRQSGDSLQVVVSYEFNAYTPLLSALWGGGVMRMAGSARMKVE
;
A
#
# COMPACT_ATOMS: atom_id res chain seq x y z
N MET A 1 8.96 -17.53 41.34
CA MET A 1 9.76 -16.55 40.57
C MET A 1 9.72 -16.91 39.08
N GLU A 2 8.55 -17.26 38.52
CA GLU A 2 8.39 -17.63 37.10
C GLU A 2 7.90 -16.47 36.22
N PHE A 3 7.27 -15.44 36.82
CA PHE A 3 6.63 -14.34 36.07
C PHE A 3 7.63 -13.42 35.35
N ALA A 4 8.88 -13.38 35.81
CA ALA A 4 9.93 -12.55 35.24
C ALA A 4 10.33 -12.96 33.82
N LEU A 5 10.15 -14.24 33.45
CA LEU A 5 10.44 -14.75 32.11
C LEU A 5 9.21 -14.71 31.19
N VAL A 6 8.01 -14.81 31.74
CA VAL A 6 6.76 -14.77 30.95
C VAL A 6 6.50 -13.35 30.41
N LEU A 7 6.70 -12.32 31.24
CA LEU A 7 6.45 -10.93 30.88
C LEU A 7 7.22 -10.46 29.63
N PRO A 8 8.55 -10.66 29.49
CA PRO A 8 9.26 -10.24 28.28
C PRO A 8 8.82 -11.03 27.03
N VAL A 9 8.47 -12.31 27.16
CA VAL A 9 7.97 -13.11 26.02
C VAL A 9 6.61 -12.59 25.54
N VAL A 10 5.69 -12.32 26.48
CA VAL A 10 4.37 -11.76 26.15
C VAL A 10 4.50 -10.37 25.53
N LEU A 11 5.38 -9.50 26.04
CA LEU A 11 5.65 -8.21 25.42
C LEU A 11 6.16 -8.36 23.99
N LEU A 12 7.08 -9.29 23.74
CA LEU A 12 7.63 -9.54 22.41
C LEU A 12 6.53 -10.00 21.44
N LEU A 13 5.62 -10.88 21.88
CA LEU A 13 4.45 -11.29 21.10
C LEU A 13 3.50 -10.12 20.82
N LEU A 14 3.20 -9.29 21.81
CA LEU A 14 2.33 -8.12 21.64
C LEU A 14 2.91 -7.11 20.65
N LEU A 15 4.20 -6.80 20.77
CA LEU A 15 4.92 -5.93 19.85
C LEU A 15 4.90 -6.47 18.42
N GLY A 16 5.09 -7.79 18.27
CA GLY A 16 4.99 -8.46 16.97
C GLY A 16 3.60 -8.37 16.35
N VAL A 17 2.54 -8.58 17.13
CA VAL A 17 1.15 -8.51 16.65
C VAL A 17 0.77 -7.09 16.23
N ILE A 18 1.24 -6.05 16.93
CA ILE A 18 0.96 -4.65 16.60
C ILE A 18 1.50 -4.31 15.20
N ASP A 19 2.79 -4.56 14.95
CA ASP A 19 3.38 -4.25 13.64
C ASP A 19 2.84 -5.16 12.53
N PHE A 20 2.56 -6.42 12.83
CA PHE A 20 1.93 -7.34 11.87
C PHE A 20 0.53 -6.85 11.46
N GLY A 21 -0.30 -6.46 12.42
CA GLY A 21 -1.63 -5.91 12.16
C GLY A 21 -1.57 -4.66 11.29
N ARG A 22 -0.60 -3.77 11.55
CA ARG A 22 -0.35 -2.58 10.73
C ARG A 22 0.12 -2.93 9.31
N ALA A 23 1.00 -3.91 9.16
CA ALA A 23 1.47 -4.36 7.85
C ALA A 23 0.32 -4.92 7.00
N VAL A 24 -0.53 -5.75 7.59
CA VAL A 24 -1.73 -6.30 6.91
C VAL A 24 -2.71 -5.19 6.55
N SER A 25 -2.99 -4.27 7.47
CA SER A 25 -3.84 -3.11 7.18
C SER A 25 -3.30 -2.30 6.01
N ALA A 26 -1.99 -2.05 5.98
CA ALA A 26 -1.37 -1.31 4.90
C ALA A 26 -1.44 -2.04 3.55
N TYR A 27 -1.23 -3.35 3.55
CA TYR A 27 -1.39 -4.19 2.36
C TYR A 27 -2.81 -4.14 1.77
N VAL A 28 -3.83 -4.23 2.62
CA VAL A 28 -5.24 -4.13 2.18
C VAL A 28 -5.54 -2.75 1.60
N SER A 29 -5.07 -1.68 2.27
CA SER A 29 -5.22 -0.31 1.76
C SER A 29 -4.57 -0.14 0.39
N LEU A 30 -3.36 -0.65 0.17
CA LEU A 30 -2.68 -0.59 -1.14
C LEU A 30 -3.46 -1.30 -2.24
N ALA A 31 -3.95 -2.51 -1.97
CA ALA A 31 -4.72 -3.27 -2.94
C ALA A 31 -6.03 -2.55 -3.31
N GLN A 32 -6.71 -1.96 -2.33
CA GLN A 32 -7.93 -1.20 -2.55
C GLN A 32 -7.67 0.10 -3.32
N SER A 33 -6.62 0.85 -2.96
CA SER A 33 -6.22 2.06 -3.68
C SER A 33 -5.88 1.80 -5.14
N ALA A 34 -5.15 0.71 -5.43
CA ALA A 34 -4.84 0.33 -6.81
C ALA A 34 -6.11 0.01 -7.61
N ARG A 35 -7.06 -0.72 -7.01
CA ARG A 35 -8.35 -1.06 -7.65
C ARG A 35 -9.20 0.17 -7.93
N GLU A 36 -9.32 1.07 -6.96
CA GLU A 36 -10.13 2.29 -7.13
C GLU A 36 -9.46 3.27 -8.12
N GLY A 37 -8.12 3.31 -8.16
CA GLY A 37 -7.36 4.00 -9.20
C GLY A 37 -7.63 3.43 -10.60
N ALA A 38 -7.56 2.10 -10.75
CA ALA A 38 -7.86 1.44 -12.03
C ALA A 38 -9.31 1.68 -12.46
N ARG A 39 -10.25 1.70 -11.51
CA ARG A 39 -11.68 1.97 -11.76
C ARG A 39 -11.92 3.41 -12.24
N ALA A 40 -11.27 4.37 -11.61
CA ALA A 40 -11.35 5.78 -12.02
C ALA A 40 -10.85 5.98 -13.46
N GLY A 41 -9.93 5.13 -13.93
CA GLY A 41 -9.35 5.19 -15.27
C GLY A 41 -10.05 4.36 -16.35
N ILE A 42 -11.22 3.75 -16.06
CA ILE A 42 -12.00 2.99 -17.05
C ILE A 42 -12.46 3.89 -18.21
N TYR A 43 -12.76 5.16 -17.91
CA TYR A 43 -13.20 6.11 -18.93
C TYR A 43 -12.01 6.63 -19.74
N PRO A 44 -12.10 6.70 -21.08
CA PRO A 44 -11.03 7.24 -21.93
C PRO A 44 -10.70 8.70 -21.64
N THR A 45 -11.66 9.44 -21.07
CA THR A 45 -11.52 10.84 -20.65
C THR A 45 -10.77 11.01 -19.34
N ALA A 46 -10.61 9.95 -18.54
CA ALA A 46 -9.98 10.03 -17.23
C ALA A 46 -8.46 10.22 -17.36
N THR A 47 -7.95 11.30 -16.79
CA THR A 47 -6.52 11.63 -16.83
C THR A 47 -5.73 10.83 -15.78
N ASP A 48 -4.41 10.84 -15.88
CA ASP A 48 -3.55 10.30 -14.82
C ASP A 48 -3.74 11.04 -13.49
N ALA A 49 -4.11 12.32 -13.51
CA ALA A 49 -4.37 13.11 -12.31
C ALA A 49 -5.63 12.61 -11.57
N ASP A 50 -6.68 12.22 -12.30
CA ASP A 50 -7.91 11.66 -11.73
C ASP A 50 -7.65 10.32 -11.04
N ILE A 51 -6.86 9.46 -11.70
CA ILE A 51 -6.41 8.17 -11.11
C ILE A 51 -5.59 8.41 -9.85
N ARG A 52 -4.61 9.31 -9.89
CA ARG A 52 -3.77 9.63 -8.71
C ARG A 52 -4.61 10.20 -7.56
N SER A 53 -5.60 11.05 -7.86
CA SER A 53 -6.54 11.59 -6.87
C SER A 53 -7.37 10.49 -6.20
N SER A 54 -7.90 9.56 -7.00
CA SER A 54 -8.65 8.38 -6.51
C SER A 54 -7.78 7.51 -5.60
N VAL A 55 -6.55 7.18 -6.04
CA VAL A 55 -5.57 6.41 -5.26
C VAL A 55 -5.26 7.08 -3.93
N ARG A 56 -5.04 8.41 -3.93
CA ARG A 56 -4.74 9.20 -2.72
C ARG A 56 -5.90 9.21 -1.74
N THR A 57 -7.13 9.37 -2.23
CA THR A 57 -8.34 9.34 -1.39
C THR A 57 -8.47 8.01 -0.66
N GLN A 58 -8.14 6.91 -1.34
CA GLN A 58 -8.24 5.57 -0.77
C GLN A 58 -7.04 5.19 0.12
N SER A 59 -5.91 5.88 -0.01
CA SER A 59 -4.66 5.61 0.71
C SER A 59 -4.38 6.56 1.89
N ILE A 60 -5.35 7.40 2.29
CA ILE A 60 -5.18 8.37 3.40
C ILE A 60 -4.63 7.71 4.68
N ALA A 61 -5.05 6.48 4.98
CA ALA A 61 -4.57 5.71 6.14
C ALA A 61 -3.07 5.36 6.09
N LEU A 62 -2.45 5.37 4.91
CA LEU A 62 -1.02 5.16 4.68
C LEU A 62 -0.23 6.48 4.74
N GLY A 63 -0.90 7.62 4.83
CA GLY A 63 -0.31 8.94 4.64
C GLY A 63 -0.31 9.41 3.18
N VAL A 64 0.26 10.58 2.92
CA VAL A 64 0.31 11.15 1.57
C VAL A 64 1.32 10.39 0.73
N LEU A 65 0.83 9.64 -0.25
CA LEU A 65 1.68 8.96 -1.23
C LEU A 65 2.19 9.95 -2.29
N PRO A 66 3.51 10.07 -2.49
CA PRO A 66 4.07 10.88 -3.56
C PRO A 66 3.86 10.21 -4.93
N ASP A 67 3.95 11.00 -6.01
CA ASP A 67 3.57 10.54 -7.35
C ASP A 67 4.51 9.47 -7.93
N ASP A 68 5.76 9.41 -7.49
CA ASP A 68 6.73 8.37 -7.81
C ASP A 68 6.30 6.99 -7.30
N ARG A 69 5.36 6.93 -6.36
CA ARG A 69 4.81 5.69 -5.79
C ARG A 69 3.56 5.19 -6.49
N ILE A 70 3.03 5.95 -7.45
CA ILE A 70 1.85 5.60 -8.22
C ILE A 70 2.25 5.45 -9.69
N SER A 71 2.48 4.21 -10.12
CA SER A 71 2.77 3.90 -11.51
C SER A 71 1.48 3.58 -12.25
N ILE A 72 1.25 4.27 -13.36
CA ILE A 72 0.08 4.11 -14.23
C ILE A 72 0.60 3.72 -15.62
N SER A 73 0.01 2.67 -16.21
CA SER A 73 0.36 2.23 -17.55
C SER A 73 -0.89 1.65 -18.25
N PRO A 74 -1.27 2.12 -19.45
CA PRO A 74 -0.66 3.20 -20.21
C PRO A 74 -0.98 4.60 -19.65
N VAL A 75 -0.07 5.54 -19.92
CA VAL A 75 -0.23 6.98 -19.60
C VAL A 75 -1.29 7.58 -20.53
N TYR A 76 -2.07 8.53 -20.03
CA TYR A 76 -3.07 9.27 -20.82
C TYR A 76 -2.48 9.91 -22.10
N PRO A 77 -3.18 9.93 -23.25
CA PRO A 77 -4.55 9.44 -23.49
C PRO A 77 -4.64 7.93 -23.73
N ARG A 78 -5.75 7.34 -23.30
CA ARG A 78 -6.04 5.90 -23.41
C ARG A 78 -7.19 5.68 -24.38
N GLN A 79 -7.19 4.55 -25.06
CA GLN A 79 -8.26 4.16 -25.99
C GLN A 79 -9.12 3.05 -25.39
N SER A 80 -10.40 3.01 -25.79
CA SER A 80 -11.27 1.88 -25.46
C SER A 80 -10.63 0.59 -25.95
N GLY A 81 -10.51 -0.39 -25.06
CA GLY A 81 -9.78 -1.62 -25.31
C GLY A 81 -8.42 -1.73 -24.59
N ASP A 82 -7.83 -0.62 -24.17
CA ASP A 82 -6.55 -0.62 -23.46
C ASP A 82 -6.67 -1.33 -22.10
N SER A 83 -5.62 -2.05 -21.72
CA SER A 83 -5.50 -2.66 -20.39
C SER A 83 -4.77 -1.70 -19.45
N LEU A 84 -5.53 -0.91 -18.69
CA LEU A 84 -5.02 0.00 -17.67
C LEU A 84 -4.52 -0.78 -16.45
N GLN A 85 -3.26 -0.59 -16.11
CA GLN A 85 -2.62 -1.06 -14.90
C GLN A 85 -2.28 0.12 -13.98
N VAL A 86 -2.69 0.00 -12.72
CA VAL A 86 -2.31 0.93 -11.65
C VAL A 86 -1.55 0.15 -10.60
N VAL A 87 -0.34 0.61 -10.26
CA VAL A 87 0.52 0.05 -9.22
C VAL A 87 0.80 1.13 -8.19
N VAL A 88 0.51 0.83 -6.94
CA VAL A 88 0.70 1.71 -5.79
C VAL A 88 1.73 1.07 -4.88
N SER A 89 2.83 1.77 -4.63
CA SER A 89 3.92 1.31 -3.77
C SER A 89 3.93 2.08 -2.46
N TYR A 90 4.35 1.43 -1.37
CA TYR A 90 4.49 2.06 -0.07
C TYR A 90 5.64 1.44 0.72
N GLU A 91 6.36 2.28 1.45
CA GLU A 91 7.46 1.88 2.30
C GLU A 91 6.94 1.76 3.74
N PHE A 92 6.78 0.52 4.20
CA PHE A 92 6.33 0.23 5.54
C PHE A 92 7.47 0.43 6.54
N ASN A 93 7.23 1.28 7.54
CA ASN A 93 8.11 1.45 8.68
C ASN A 93 7.51 0.78 9.92
N ALA A 94 8.26 -0.16 10.48
CA ALA A 94 7.93 -0.80 11.75
C ALA A 94 7.96 0.23 12.87
N TYR A 95 7.01 0.18 13.80
CA TYR A 95 7.10 1.03 14.99
C TYR A 95 7.98 0.39 16.05
N THR A 96 8.12 -0.93 16.04
CA THR A 96 8.96 -1.62 17.02
C THR A 96 10.39 -1.77 16.49
N PRO A 97 11.42 -1.40 17.28
CA PRO A 97 12.82 -1.56 16.88
C PRO A 97 13.17 -3.02 16.55
N LEU A 98 12.48 -3.97 17.17
CA LEU A 98 12.65 -5.40 16.95
C LEU A 98 12.40 -5.79 15.48
N LEU A 99 11.24 -5.42 14.92
CA LEU A 99 10.95 -5.73 13.51
C LEU A 99 11.84 -4.94 12.56
N SER A 100 12.17 -3.69 12.89
CA SER A 100 13.13 -2.92 12.10
C SER A 100 14.49 -3.63 12.04
N ALA A 101 14.97 -4.21 13.14
CA ALA A 101 16.21 -4.96 13.20
C ALA A 101 16.14 -6.30 12.42
N LEU A 102 15.00 -7.00 12.49
CA LEU A 102 14.77 -8.22 11.71
C LEU A 102 14.77 -7.97 10.19
N TRP A 103 14.32 -6.80 9.75
CA TRP A 103 14.38 -6.36 8.34
C TRP A 103 15.69 -5.66 7.96
N GLY A 104 16.74 -5.77 8.78
CA GLY A 104 18.06 -5.21 8.48
C GLY A 104 18.17 -3.70 8.68
N GLY A 105 17.34 -3.12 9.54
CA GLY A 105 17.26 -1.67 9.80
C GLY A 105 16.54 -0.90 8.71
N GLY A 106 15.86 -1.60 7.78
CA GLY A 106 15.25 -1.02 6.58
C GLY A 106 13.73 -0.94 6.61
N VAL A 107 13.18 -0.15 5.68
CA VAL A 107 11.76 -0.12 5.35
C VAL A 107 11.39 -1.31 4.46
N MET A 108 10.24 -1.93 4.71
CA MET A 108 9.73 -2.99 3.85
C MET A 108 8.90 -2.37 2.72
N ARG A 109 9.32 -2.54 1.47
CA ARG A 109 8.53 -2.11 0.30
C ARG A 109 7.37 -3.06 0.06
N MET A 110 6.17 -2.51 0.04
CA MET A 110 4.94 -3.22 -0.31
C MET A 110 4.32 -2.56 -1.54
N ALA A 111 3.68 -3.34 -2.40
CA ALA A 111 2.99 -2.82 -3.57
C ALA A 111 1.63 -3.51 -3.76
N GLY A 112 0.63 -2.72 -4.11
CA GLY A 112 -0.68 -3.17 -4.59
C GLY A 112 -0.79 -2.87 -6.08
N SER A 113 -1.31 -3.81 -6.86
CA SER A 113 -1.55 -3.59 -8.29
C SER A 113 -2.96 -4.03 -8.70
N ALA A 114 -3.57 -3.29 -9.60
CA ALA A 114 -4.83 -3.64 -10.22
C ALA A 114 -4.77 -3.40 -11.73
N ARG A 115 -5.52 -4.21 -12.48
CA ARG A 115 -5.67 -4.07 -13.93
C ARG A 115 -7.15 -4.04 -14.30
N MET A 116 -7.55 -3.10 -15.15
CA MET A 116 -8.90 -2.96 -15.69
C MET A 116 -8.84 -2.60 -17.17
N LYS A 117 -9.90 -2.93 -17.92
CA LYS A 117 -10.01 -2.59 -19.33
C LYS A 117 -10.71 -1.24 -19.47
N VAL A 118 -10.18 -0.37 -20.33
CA VAL A 118 -10.80 0.92 -20.67
C VAL A 118 -12.00 0.64 -21.59
N GLU A 119 -13.15 1.24 -21.27
CA GLU A 119 -14.43 1.08 -21.99
C GLU A 119 -14.71 2.20 -22.98
#